data_AF-A0AA94PPD7-F1
#
_entry.id   AF-A0AA94PPD7-F1
#
_cell.length_a   1.000
_cell.length_b   1.000
_cell.length_c   1.000
_cell.angle_alpha   90.00
_cell.angle_beta   90.00
_cell.angle_gamma   90.00
#
_symmetry.space_group_name_H-M   'P 1'
#
loop_
_entity.id
_entity.type
_entity.pdbx_description
1 polymer ?
#
loop_
_entity_poly.entity_id
_entity_poly.type
_entity_poly.pdbx_seq_one_letter_code
_entity_poly.pdbx_strand_id
1 'polypeptide(L)'
;MNRLDRQSFLGPDSDTLLHECTVGLVGLGGGGSHVVQQLAHLGVGGYVLVDPDRIDFSNTNRLVGGTLADVEAQALKVSIAERVIRGVQPEARIISVADTWLEATDDLKRCDVIVGAVDSYKERDQLEGFARRHLIPYVDMGMDVTDLGNNGFLISGQVISSLPGGPCLRCCGLVTDARLEMEAQAYGVAGGRPQVVWSNGVLASTAAGLVVQLITPWFPSSPEFVYLEYDGNKGIVRPHGQMGLLKGRKCPHHPAEETGDPLFDIRKHLARLESRSKVAEVERVPLWRRLISFFRNDCS
;
A
#
# COMPACT_ATOMS: atom_id res chain seq x y z
N MET A 1 -19.60 4.46 -24.61
CA MET A 1 -19.81 4.08 -23.21
C MET A 1 -18.46 3.61 -22.69
N ASN A 2 -17.80 4.41 -21.87
CA ASN A 2 -16.59 4.01 -21.17
C ASN A 2 -17.00 3.10 -20.00
N ARG A 3 -16.24 2.04 -19.72
CA ARG A 3 -16.54 1.11 -18.61
C ARG A 3 -16.57 1.81 -17.24
N LEU A 4 -15.94 2.99 -17.14
CA LEU A 4 -15.87 3.81 -15.94
C LEU A 4 -16.99 4.87 -15.85
N ASP A 5 -17.91 4.95 -16.81
CA ASP A 5 -19.00 5.96 -16.81
C ASP A 5 -19.86 5.92 -15.52
N ARG A 6 -19.94 4.76 -14.85
CA ARG A 6 -20.74 4.55 -13.63
C ARG A 6 -20.04 4.90 -12.32
N GLN A 7 -18.79 5.34 -12.36
CA GLN A 7 -18.07 5.85 -11.19
C GLN A 7 -17.85 7.37 -11.25
N SER A 8 -18.66 8.10 -12.03
CA SER A 8 -18.54 9.56 -12.21
C SER A 8 -18.68 10.38 -10.93
N PHE A 9 -19.26 9.83 -9.86
CA PHE A 9 -19.28 10.46 -8.54
C PHE A 9 -17.88 10.63 -7.93
N LEU A 10 -16.85 9.95 -8.47
CA LEU A 10 -15.46 10.12 -8.05
C LEU A 10 -14.90 11.52 -8.37
N GLY A 11 -15.65 12.33 -9.12
CA GLY A 11 -15.35 13.72 -9.40
C GLY A 11 -14.76 13.95 -10.80
N PRO A 12 -14.60 15.23 -11.19
CA PRO A 12 -14.08 15.59 -12.50
C PRO A 12 -12.66 15.04 -12.68
N ASP A 13 -12.35 14.60 -13.90
CA ASP A 13 -11.04 14.05 -14.30
C ASP A 13 -10.57 12.81 -13.51
N SER A 14 -11.41 12.22 -12.66
CA SER A 14 -11.06 11.05 -11.82
C SER A 14 -10.52 9.87 -12.62
N ASP A 15 -11.11 9.57 -13.78
CA ASP A 15 -10.62 8.52 -14.68
C ASP A 15 -9.20 8.81 -15.19
N THR A 16 -8.89 10.06 -15.53
CA THR A 16 -7.55 10.48 -15.96
C THR A 16 -6.57 10.39 -14.79
N LEU A 17 -6.95 10.87 -13.61
CA LEU A 17 -6.12 10.84 -12.41
C LEU A 17 -5.77 9.39 -12.02
N LEU A 18 -6.76 8.49 -12.02
CA LEU A 18 -6.54 7.07 -11.73
C LEU A 18 -5.68 6.41 -12.83
N HIS A 19 -5.94 6.70 -14.10
CA HIS A 19 -5.17 6.14 -15.21
C HIS A 19 -3.69 6.61 -15.20
N GLU A 20 -3.40 7.84 -14.77
CA GLU A 20 -2.03 8.35 -14.64
C GLU A 20 -1.33 7.82 -13.38
N CYS A 21 -2.09 7.50 -12.32
CA CYS A 21 -1.57 7.04 -11.05
C CYS A 21 -0.81 5.70 -11.16
N THR A 22 0.28 5.59 -10.39
CA THR A 22 1.02 4.34 -10.17
C THR A 22 0.98 3.94 -8.69
N VAL A 23 0.45 2.75 -8.41
CA VAL A 23 0.33 2.21 -7.04
C VAL A 23 1.36 1.11 -6.81
N GLY A 24 2.14 1.23 -5.74
CA GLY A 24 3.01 0.16 -5.25
C GLY A 24 2.25 -0.79 -4.33
N LEU A 25 2.27 -2.09 -4.61
CA LEU A 25 1.59 -3.13 -3.83
C LEU A 25 2.63 -4.10 -3.31
N VAL A 26 2.87 -4.06 -1.99
CA VAL A 26 3.87 -4.91 -1.32
C VAL A 26 3.14 -5.96 -0.50
N GLY A 27 3.28 -7.22 -0.92
CA GLY A 27 2.47 -8.35 -0.44
C GLY A 27 1.23 -8.54 -1.31
N LEU A 28 1.13 -9.69 -1.96
CA LEU A 28 0.09 -10.05 -2.93
C LEU A 28 -0.70 -11.31 -2.52
N GLY A 29 -0.48 -11.82 -1.30
CA GLY A 29 -1.33 -12.81 -0.67
C GLY A 29 -2.61 -12.20 -0.09
N GLY A 30 -3.59 -13.03 0.29
CA GLY A 30 -4.79 -12.64 1.05
C GLY A 30 -5.36 -11.28 0.64
N GLY A 31 -5.28 -10.29 1.52
CA GLY A 31 -5.75 -8.94 1.25
C GLY A 31 -5.10 -8.23 0.07
N GLY A 32 -3.78 -8.37 -0.17
CA GLY A 32 -3.09 -7.72 -1.29
C GLY A 32 -3.67 -8.11 -2.65
N SER A 33 -4.05 -9.39 -2.81
CA SER A 33 -4.70 -9.90 -4.03
C SER A 33 -6.07 -9.23 -4.30
N HIS A 34 -6.82 -8.90 -3.25
CA HIS A 34 -8.06 -8.15 -3.38
C HIS A 34 -7.80 -6.71 -3.81
N VAL A 35 -6.80 -6.03 -3.23
CA VAL A 35 -6.47 -4.64 -3.59
C VAL A 35 -6.06 -4.56 -5.07
N VAL A 36 -5.23 -5.49 -5.54
CA VAL A 36 -4.86 -5.62 -6.97
C VAL A 36 -6.11 -5.64 -7.86
N GLN A 37 -7.04 -6.56 -7.58
CA GLN A 37 -8.26 -6.72 -8.36
C GLN A 37 -9.10 -5.44 -8.35
N GLN A 38 -9.32 -4.87 -7.16
CA GLN A 38 -10.18 -3.70 -7.00
C GLN A 38 -9.62 -2.47 -7.71
N LEU A 39 -8.32 -2.19 -7.56
CA LEU A 39 -7.66 -1.08 -8.25
C LEU A 39 -7.68 -1.28 -9.77
N ALA A 40 -7.57 -2.52 -10.26
CA ALA A 40 -7.75 -2.84 -11.68
C ALA A 40 -9.16 -2.50 -12.17
N HIS A 41 -10.20 -2.81 -11.41
CA HIS A 41 -11.57 -2.43 -11.76
C HIS A 41 -11.80 -0.91 -11.69
N LEU A 42 -11.15 -0.21 -10.77
CA LEU A 42 -11.26 1.25 -10.60
C LEU A 42 -10.58 2.06 -11.71
N GLY A 43 -9.70 1.44 -12.51
CA GLY A 43 -9.02 2.11 -13.62
C GLY A 43 -7.66 2.70 -13.28
N VAL A 44 -7.02 2.23 -12.20
CA VAL A 44 -5.61 2.58 -11.92
C VAL A 44 -4.74 2.10 -13.08
N GLY A 45 -3.91 2.98 -13.66
CA GLY A 45 -3.17 2.64 -14.88
C GLY A 45 -1.74 2.15 -14.67
N GLY A 46 -1.16 2.31 -13.48
CA GLY A 46 0.21 1.93 -13.14
C GLY A 46 0.31 1.08 -11.87
N TYR A 47 1.17 0.07 -11.90
CA TYR A 47 1.39 -0.87 -10.79
C TYR A 47 2.86 -1.20 -10.62
N VAL A 48 3.32 -1.22 -9.37
CA VAL A 48 4.56 -1.90 -8.96
C VAL A 48 4.15 -3.02 -8.01
N LEU A 49 4.27 -4.26 -8.45
CA LEU A 49 3.82 -5.46 -7.73
C LEU A 49 5.03 -6.14 -7.11
N VAL A 50 5.02 -6.34 -5.79
CA VAL A 50 6.14 -6.93 -5.07
C VAL A 50 5.66 -8.06 -4.17
N ASP A 51 6.11 -9.28 -4.47
CA ASP A 51 5.92 -10.44 -3.60
C ASP A 51 6.94 -11.53 -3.97
N PRO A 52 7.72 -12.05 -3.01
CA PRO A 52 8.72 -13.09 -3.27
C PRO A 52 8.11 -14.48 -3.47
N ASP A 53 6.85 -14.69 -3.08
CA ASP A 53 6.29 -16.02 -2.94
C ASP A 53 5.69 -16.56 -4.24
N ARG A 54 5.67 -17.89 -4.30
CA ARG A 54 4.80 -18.66 -5.18
C ARG A 54 3.48 -18.93 -4.47
N ILE A 55 2.43 -19.16 -5.25
CA ILE A 55 1.16 -19.63 -4.68
C ILE A 55 1.34 -21.02 -4.06
N ASP A 56 0.85 -21.18 -2.83
CA ASP A 56 0.75 -22.48 -2.17
C ASP A 56 -0.71 -22.96 -2.13
N PHE A 57 -0.93 -24.28 -2.00
CA PHE A 57 -2.26 -24.86 -1.88
C PHE A 57 -3.07 -24.21 -0.74
N SER A 58 -2.42 -23.93 0.40
CA SER A 58 -3.05 -23.26 1.54
C SER A 58 -3.52 -21.83 1.25
N ASN A 59 -3.08 -21.21 0.14
CA ASN A 59 -3.47 -19.85 -0.25
C ASN A 59 -4.77 -19.84 -1.07
N THR A 60 -5.17 -20.97 -1.67
CA THR A 60 -6.33 -21.07 -2.57
C THR A 60 -7.65 -20.68 -1.92
N ASN A 61 -7.72 -20.69 -0.58
CA ASN A 61 -8.90 -20.26 0.16
C ASN A 61 -9.11 -18.73 0.21
N ARG A 62 -8.11 -17.93 -0.20
CA ARG A 62 -8.12 -16.46 -0.01
C ARG A 62 -7.33 -15.63 -1.04
N LEU A 63 -6.48 -16.25 -1.87
CA LEU A 63 -5.72 -15.53 -2.90
C LEU A 63 -6.61 -15.32 -4.13
N VAL A 64 -7.10 -14.10 -4.29
CA VAL A 64 -7.95 -13.71 -5.42
C VAL A 64 -7.19 -13.81 -6.73
N GLY A 65 -7.75 -14.54 -7.69
CA GLY A 65 -7.16 -14.78 -9.02
C GLY A 65 -6.22 -15.99 -9.08
N GLY A 66 -5.86 -16.59 -7.94
CA GLY A 66 -5.13 -17.84 -7.88
C GLY A 66 -6.04 -19.04 -8.13
N THR A 67 -5.50 -20.06 -8.79
CA THR A 67 -6.22 -21.29 -9.15
C THR A 67 -5.41 -22.53 -8.79
N LEU A 68 -6.05 -23.71 -8.79
CA LEU A 68 -5.34 -24.98 -8.59
C LEU A 68 -4.28 -25.24 -9.67
N ALA A 69 -4.54 -24.80 -10.91
CA ALA A 69 -3.55 -24.89 -11.99
C ALA A 69 -2.31 -24.02 -11.71
N ASP A 70 -2.47 -22.88 -11.04
CA ASP A 70 -1.32 -22.05 -10.63
C ASP A 70 -0.49 -22.71 -9.54
N VAL A 71 -1.15 -23.44 -8.63
CA VAL A 71 -0.46 -24.25 -7.60
C VAL A 71 0.34 -25.35 -8.27
N GLU A 72 -0.25 -26.09 -9.21
CA GLU A 72 0.46 -27.12 -9.99
C GLU A 72 1.64 -26.54 -10.78
N ALA A 73 1.47 -25.37 -11.38
CA ALA A 73 2.51 -24.66 -12.13
C ALA A 73 3.50 -23.91 -11.23
N GLN A 74 3.31 -23.92 -9.91
CA GLN A 74 4.12 -23.18 -8.94
C GLN A 74 4.24 -21.69 -9.31
N ALA A 75 3.15 -21.07 -9.76
CA ALA A 75 3.16 -19.71 -10.28
C ALA A 75 3.56 -18.69 -9.20
N LEU A 76 4.32 -17.67 -9.59
CA LEU A 76 4.64 -16.54 -8.72
C LEU A 76 3.38 -15.72 -8.46
N LYS A 77 3.19 -15.24 -7.21
CA LYS A 77 2.04 -14.39 -6.87
C LYS A 77 2.01 -13.10 -7.70
N VAL A 78 3.17 -12.53 -8.02
CA VAL A 78 3.28 -11.38 -8.94
C VAL A 78 2.71 -11.68 -10.33
N SER A 79 2.91 -12.88 -10.88
CA SER A 79 2.38 -13.27 -12.19
C SER A 79 0.86 -13.46 -12.16
N ILE A 80 0.32 -13.97 -11.04
CA ILE A 80 -1.13 -14.09 -10.83
C ILE A 80 -1.76 -12.69 -10.76
N ALA A 81 -1.17 -11.79 -9.98
CA ALA A 81 -1.62 -10.41 -9.87
C ALA A 81 -1.60 -9.68 -11.23
N GLU A 82 -0.51 -9.83 -11.99
CA GLU A 82 -0.40 -9.28 -13.34
C GLU A 82 -1.51 -9.83 -14.26
N ARG A 83 -1.78 -11.13 -14.23
CA ARG A 83 -2.87 -11.75 -15.00
C ARG A 83 -4.24 -11.17 -14.62
N VAL A 84 -4.51 -10.96 -13.33
CA VAL A 84 -5.74 -10.34 -12.85
C VAL A 84 -5.90 -8.92 -13.40
N ILE A 85 -4.84 -8.11 -13.32
CA ILE A 85 -4.86 -6.73 -13.82
C ILE A 85 -5.10 -6.74 -15.33
N ARG A 86 -4.31 -7.50 -16.11
CA ARG A 86 -4.41 -7.54 -17.57
C ARG A 86 -5.74 -8.08 -18.07
N GLY A 87 -6.41 -8.94 -17.29
CA GLY A 87 -7.76 -9.41 -17.58
C GLY A 87 -8.81 -8.29 -17.60
N VAL A 88 -8.56 -7.16 -16.92
CA VAL A 88 -9.45 -5.99 -16.86
C VAL A 88 -8.86 -4.79 -17.62
N GLN A 89 -7.54 -4.62 -17.58
CA GLN A 89 -6.78 -3.51 -18.17
C GLN A 89 -5.57 -4.05 -18.95
N PRO A 90 -5.73 -4.45 -20.22
CA PRO A 90 -4.65 -5.02 -21.03
C PRO A 90 -3.42 -4.11 -21.16
N GLU A 91 -3.66 -2.80 -21.23
CA GLU A 91 -2.65 -1.75 -21.42
C GLU A 91 -2.09 -1.18 -20.10
N ALA A 92 -2.38 -1.80 -18.95
CA ALA A 92 -1.84 -1.36 -17.68
C ALA A 92 -0.31 -1.42 -17.68
N ARG A 93 0.32 -0.39 -17.09
CA ARG A 93 1.78 -0.32 -16.90
C ARG A 93 2.11 -1.10 -15.63
N ILE A 94 2.81 -2.22 -15.76
CA ILE A 94 3.06 -3.13 -14.63
C ILE A 94 4.55 -3.40 -14.54
N ILE A 95 5.12 -3.21 -13.35
CA ILE A 95 6.44 -3.70 -12.96
C ILE A 95 6.23 -4.78 -11.91
N SER A 96 6.72 -5.98 -12.18
CA SER A 96 6.57 -7.14 -11.30
C SER A 96 7.94 -7.51 -10.72
N VAL A 97 8.08 -7.47 -9.40
CA VAL A 97 9.29 -7.81 -8.66
C VAL A 97 9.01 -9.04 -7.80
N ALA A 98 9.50 -10.19 -8.26
CA ALA A 98 9.36 -11.48 -7.57
C ALA A 98 10.44 -11.68 -6.49
N ASP A 99 10.59 -10.69 -5.61
CA ASP A 99 11.61 -10.66 -4.56
C ASP A 99 11.11 -9.83 -3.37
N THR A 100 11.96 -9.66 -2.36
CA THR A 100 11.74 -8.75 -1.25
C THR A 100 11.57 -7.31 -1.75
N TRP A 101 10.81 -6.50 -1.01
CA TRP A 101 10.55 -5.11 -1.39
C TRP A 101 11.79 -4.22 -1.41
N LEU A 102 12.89 -4.65 -0.79
CA LEU A 102 14.17 -3.97 -0.84
C LEU A 102 14.74 -3.92 -2.27
N GLU A 103 14.49 -4.95 -3.07
CA GLU A 103 14.90 -5.01 -4.49
C GLU A 103 14.01 -4.14 -5.39
N ALA A 104 12.82 -3.73 -4.91
CA ALA A 104 11.89 -2.88 -5.64
C ALA A 104 12.01 -1.38 -5.27
N THR A 105 13.01 -0.99 -4.46
CA THR A 105 13.06 0.36 -3.89
C THR A 105 13.13 1.48 -4.93
N ASP A 106 13.81 1.28 -6.06
CA ASP A 106 13.90 2.30 -7.11
C ASP A 106 12.59 2.48 -7.88
N ASP A 107 11.78 1.43 -8.00
CA ASP A 107 10.45 1.48 -8.60
C ASP A 107 9.42 2.06 -7.63
N LEU A 108 9.46 1.62 -6.37
CA LEU A 108 8.56 2.09 -5.31
C LEU A 108 8.70 3.60 -5.04
N LYS A 109 9.91 4.18 -5.20
CA LYS A 109 10.15 5.63 -5.11
C LYS A 109 9.35 6.45 -6.15
N ARG A 110 8.87 5.82 -7.21
CA ARG A 110 8.15 6.46 -8.31
C ARG A 110 6.63 6.33 -8.19
N CYS A 111 6.14 5.56 -7.22
CA CYS A 111 4.71 5.39 -6.97
C CYS A 111 4.10 6.67 -6.37
N ASP A 112 2.81 6.87 -6.65
CA ASP A 112 2.02 7.94 -6.04
C ASP A 112 1.48 7.54 -4.66
N VAL A 113 1.33 6.23 -4.42
CA VAL A 113 0.92 5.64 -3.12
C VAL A 113 1.47 4.22 -3.03
N ILE A 114 1.83 3.81 -1.82
CA ILE A 114 2.21 2.43 -1.51
C ILE A 114 1.14 1.82 -0.62
N VAL A 115 0.69 0.62 -0.96
CA VAL A 115 -0.18 -0.21 -0.13
C VAL A 115 0.64 -1.39 0.38
N GLY A 116 0.75 -1.49 1.71
CA GLY A 116 1.40 -2.60 2.39
C GLY A 116 0.38 -3.63 2.88
N ALA A 117 0.52 -4.85 2.40
CA ALA A 117 -0.19 -6.04 2.86
C ALA A 117 0.81 -7.12 3.31
N VAL A 118 1.88 -6.69 3.99
CA VAL A 118 2.93 -7.56 4.53
C VAL A 118 2.54 -8.15 5.87
N ASP A 119 3.13 -9.29 6.21
CA ASP A 119 2.75 -10.03 7.41
C ASP A 119 3.51 -9.59 8.66
N SER A 120 4.75 -9.12 8.54
CA SER A 120 5.61 -8.82 9.70
C SER A 120 5.49 -7.38 10.20
N TYR A 121 5.66 -7.16 11.50
CA TYR A 121 5.77 -5.81 12.07
C TYR A 121 7.04 -5.11 11.60
N LYS A 122 8.13 -5.86 11.42
CA LYS A 122 9.39 -5.35 10.90
C LYS A 122 9.24 -4.75 9.51
N GLU A 123 8.62 -5.47 8.56
CA GLU A 123 8.44 -4.95 7.20
C GLU A 123 7.51 -3.74 7.19
N ARG A 124 6.45 -3.75 8.01
CA ARG A 124 5.57 -2.57 8.18
C ARG A 124 6.34 -1.33 8.64
N ASP A 125 7.21 -1.48 9.64
CA ASP A 125 8.05 -0.39 10.15
C ASP A 125 9.02 0.14 9.09
N GLN A 126 9.66 -0.77 8.34
CA GLN A 126 10.61 -0.40 7.31
C GLN A 126 9.94 0.25 6.09
N LEU A 127 8.79 -0.26 5.66
CA LEU A 127 8.00 0.32 4.56
C LEU A 127 7.45 1.70 4.91
N GLU A 128 6.93 1.87 6.14
CA GLU A 128 6.53 3.18 6.66
C GLU A 128 7.71 4.16 6.61
N GLY A 129 8.87 3.78 7.16
CA GLY A 129 10.06 4.62 7.12
C GLY A 129 10.53 4.97 5.70
N PHE A 130 10.44 4.01 4.76
CA PHE A 130 10.75 4.22 3.34
C PHE A 130 9.77 5.22 2.70
N ALA A 131 8.47 4.99 2.85
CA ALA A 131 7.43 5.86 2.28
C ALA A 131 7.55 7.28 2.82
N ARG A 132 7.80 7.43 4.13
CA ARG A 132 8.03 8.71 4.80
C ARG A 132 9.24 9.46 4.26
N ARG A 133 10.36 8.77 4.06
CA ARG A 133 11.58 9.36 3.48
C ARG A 133 11.35 9.87 2.06
N HIS A 134 10.48 9.22 1.30
CA HIS A 134 10.19 9.60 -0.09
C HIS A 134 8.91 10.44 -0.24
N LEU A 135 8.29 10.86 0.87
CA LEU A 135 7.03 11.61 0.89
C LEU A 135 5.88 10.93 0.15
N ILE A 136 5.85 9.60 0.20
CA ILE A 136 4.82 8.78 -0.45
C ILE A 136 3.76 8.42 0.59
N PRO A 137 2.46 8.66 0.33
CA PRO A 137 1.37 8.11 1.13
C PRO A 137 1.49 6.60 1.28
N TYR A 138 1.32 6.09 2.50
CA TYR A 138 1.37 4.67 2.80
C TYR A 138 0.04 4.20 3.39
N VAL A 139 -0.58 3.20 2.77
CA VAL A 139 -1.78 2.54 3.28
C VAL A 139 -1.40 1.15 3.77
N ASP A 140 -1.37 0.97 5.08
CA ASP A 140 -1.16 -0.33 5.71
C ASP A 140 -2.51 -1.03 5.93
N MET A 141 -2.52 -2.35 5.76
CA MET A 141 -3.61 -3.17 6.23
C MET A 141 -3.13 -4.52 6.75
N GLY A 142 -3.89 -5.08 7.68
CA GLY A 142 -3.60 -6.39 8.25
C GLY A 142 -4.79 -6.97 8.97
N MET A 143 -4.81 -8.30 9.07
CA MET A 143 -5.76 -9.02 9.90
C MET A 143 -5.03 -10.05 10.75
N ASP A 144 -5.66 -10.43 11.85
CA ASP A 144 -5.24 -11.54 12.67
C ASP A 144 -6.46 -12.35 13.13
N VAL A 145 -6.24 -13.66 13.28
CA VAL A 145 -7.22 -14.60 13.84
C VAL A 145 -6.62 -15.22 15.07
N THR A 146 -7.11 -14.81 16.23
CA THR A 146 -6.65 -15.31 17.52
C THR A 146 -7.55 -16.44 18.00
N ASP A 147 -6.97 -17.61 18.25
CA ASP A 147 -7.64 -18.72 18.92
C ASP A 147 -7.80 -18.40 20.43
N LEU A 148 -9.03 -18.32 20.91
CA LEU A 148 -9.36 -18.07 22.31
C LEU A 148 -9.67 -19.38 23.07
N GLY A 149 -9.32 -20.54 22.49
CA GLY A 149 -9.60 -21.87 23.01
C GLY A 149 -11.10 -22.13 23.08
N ASN A 150 -11.62 -22.40 24.28
CA ASN A 150 -13.05 -22.69 24.49
C ASN A 150 -13.97 -21.50 24.15
N ASN A 151 -13.43 -20.29 24.01
CA ASN A 151 -14.19 -19.09 23.67
C ASN A 151 -14.25 -18.82 22.15
N GLY A 152 -13.77 -19.76 21.33
CA GLY A 152 -13.81 -19.66 19.87
C GLY A 152 -12.68 -18.82 19.29
N PHE A 153 -12.93 -18.15 18.16
CA PHE A 153 -11.93 -17.34 17.45
C PHE A 153 -12.28 -15.86 17.47
N LEU A 154 -11.29 -15.01 17.68
CA LEU A 154 -11.39 -13.56 17.51
C LEU A 154 -10.78 -13.18 16.16
N ILE A 155 -11.57 -12.54 15.30
CA ILE A 155 -11.09 -11.96 14.05
C ILE A 155 -10.93 -10.45 14.25
N SER A 156 -9.72 -9.96 14.07
CA SER A 156 -9.40 -8.54 14.17
C SER A 156 -8.62 -8.06 12.96
N GLY A 157 -8.61 -6.77 12.72
CA GLY A 157 -7.76 -6.17 11.70
C GLY A 157 -7.76 -4.66 11.73
N GLN A 158 -6.98 -4.08 10.85
CA GLN A 158 -6.82 -2.64 10.74
C GLN A 158 -6.54 -2.21 9.32
N VAL A 159 -6.91 -0.95 9.03
CA VAL A 159 -6.43 -0.20 7.87
C VAL A 159 -5.97 1.16 8.34
N ILE A 160 -4.74 1.53 8.00
CA ILE A 160 -4.12 2.79 8.41
C ILE A 160 -3.65 3.54 7.17
N SER A 161 -4.09 4.79 7.01
CA SER A 161 -3.51 5.72 6.03
C SER A 161 -2.55 6.65 6.73
N SER A 162 -1.28 6.49 6.39
CA SER A 162 -0.14 7.21 6.93
C SER A 162 0.36 8.21 5.89
N LEU A 163 0.17 9.50 6.17
CA LEU A 163 0.57 10.59 5.28
C LEU A 163 1.79 11.34 5.84
N PRO A 164 2.74 11.78 4.97
CA PRO A 164 3.87 12.61 5.39
C PRO A 164 3.43 13.78 6.29
N GLY A 165 4.15 14.01 7.39
CA GLY A 165 3.80 15.02 8.41
C GLY A 165 2.75 14.59 9.44
N GLY A 166 1.88 13.63 9.14
CA GLY A 166 0.86 13.10 10.06
C GLY A 166 1.33 11.90 10.91
N PRO A 167 0.48 11.35 11.79
CA PRO A 167 0.77 10.14 12.57
C PRO A 167 1.18 8.92 11.71
N CYS A 168 2.17 8.14 12.16
CA CYS A 168 2.66 6.91 11.52
C CYS A 168 2.23 5.63 12.27
N LEU A 169 2.58 4.44 11.77
CA LEU A 169 2.25 3.17 12.44
C LEU A 169 2.74 3.08 13.90
N ARG A 170 3.87 3.70 14.23
CA ARG A 170 4.39 3.79 15.61
C ARG A 170 3.54 4.73 16.47
N CYS A 171 3.11 5.88 15.93
CA CYS A 171 2.16 6.76 16.63
C CYS A 171 0.83 6.05 16.94
N CYS A 172 0.41 5.15 16.04
CA CYS A 172 -0.78 4.31 16.19
C CYS A 172 -0.61 3.17 17.21
N GLY A 173 0.60 2.96 17.75
CA GLY A 173 0.90 1.80 18.57
C GLY A 173 0.73 0.45 17.85
N LEU A 174 0.59 0.46 16.51
CA LEU A 174 0.54 -0.77 15.73
C LEU A 174 1.92 -1.42 15.72
N VAL A 175 2.94 -0.61 15.50
CA VAL A 175 4.35 -0.99 15.63
C VAL A 175 4.89 -0.44 16.94
N THR A 176 5.46 -1.30 17.76
CA THR A 176 6.14 -0.93 19.01
C THR A 176 7.41 -1.76 19.15
N ASP A 177 8.40 -1.25 19.89
CA ASP A 177 9.65 -1.99 20.10
C ASP A 177 9.39 -3.35 20.76
N ALA A 178 8.44 -3.43 21.70
CA ALA A 178 8.01 -4.68 22.30
C ALA A 178 7.45 -5.68 21.28
N ARG A 179 6.65 -5.23 20.30
CA ARG A 179 6.12 -6.10 19.22
C ARG A 179 7.22 -6.58 18.28
N LEU A 180 8.18 -5.70 17.95
CA LEU A 180 9.34 -6.04 17.14
C LEU A 180 10.23 -7.08 17.84
N GLU A 181 10.45 -6.92 19.14
CA GLU A 181 11.20 -7.88 19.96
C GLU A 181 10.51 -9.24 20.04
N MET A 182 9.19 -9.25 20.30
CA MET A 182 8.40 -10.49 20.32
C MET A 182 8.45 -11.20 18.96
N GLU A 183 8.32 -10.45 17.86
CA GLU A 183 8.42 -11.01 16.50
C GLU A 183 9.81 -11.59 16.22
N ALA A 184 10.88 -10.89 16.66
CA ALA A 184 12.26 -11.37 16.50
C ALA A 184 12.52 -12.63 17.33
N GLN A 185 11.93 -12.76 18.53
CA GLN A 185 12.03 -13.96 19.37
C GLN A 185 11.24 -15.14 18.79
N ALA A 186 10.12 -14.87 18.12
CA ALA A 186 9.31 -15.88 17.44
C ALA A 186 9.87 -16.27 16.06
N TYR A 187 10.99 -15.68 15.63
CA TYR A 187 11.60 -15.95 14.33
C TYR A 187 11.97 -17.43 14.19
N GLY A 188 11.40 -18.10 13.17
CA GLY A 188 11.59 -19.54 12.94
C GLY A 188 10.54 -20.45 13.59
N VAL A 189 9.61 -19.91 14.39
CA VAL A 189 8.45 -20.67 14.88
C VAL A 189 7.42 -20.72 13.75
N ALA A 190 7.35 -21.85 13.05
CA ALA A 190 6.35 -22.09 12.02
C ALA A 190 4.97 -22.31 12.65
N GLY A 191 4.15 -21.26 12.69
CA GLY A 191 2.72 -21.34 12.98
C GLY A 191 1.94 -20.82 11.79
N GLY A 192 0.95 -21.57 11.33
CA GLY A 192 0.03 -21.06 10.31
C GLY A 192 -0.77 -19.90 10.90
N ARG A 193 -0.76 -18.73 10.27
CA ARG A 193 -1.64 -17.61 10.61
C ARG A 193 -2.98 -17.84 9.90
N PRO A 194 -4.06 -18.23 10.62
CA PRO A 194 -5.33 -18.53 9.98
C PRO A 194 -5.89 -17.28 9.31
N GLN A 195 -6.36 -17.42 8.09
CA GLN A 195 -6.94 -16.32 7.33
C GLN A 195 -8.03 -16.83 6.39
N VAL A 196 -8.99 -15.96 6.09
CA VAL A 196 -10.16 -16.27 5.27
C VAL A 196 -10.43 -15.13 4.27
N VAL A 197 -11.06 -15.46 3.15
CA VAL A 197 -11.24 -14.52 2.03
C VAL A 197 -12.08 -13.30 2.38
N TRP A 198 -13.17 -13.44 3.16
CA TRP A 198 -14.11 -12.34 3.36
C TRP A 198 -13.53 -11.21 4.24
N SER A 199 -12.78 -11.56 5.29
CA SER A 199 -12.14 -10.58 6.17
C SER A 199 -11.05 -9.81 5.44
N ASN A 200 -10.25 -10.52 4.63
CA ASN A 200 -9.30 -9.91 3.70
C ASN A 200 -10.02 -8.95 2.73
N GLY A 201 -11.15 -9.37 2.17
CA GLY A 201 -11.97 -8.53 1.29
C GLY A 201 -12.47 -7.25 1.95
N VAL A 202 -12.96 -7.30 3.19
CA VAL A 202 -13.44 -6.11 3.92
C VAL A 202 -12.32 -5.08 4.11
N LEU A 203 -11.15 -5.54 4.57
CA LEU A 203 -10.00 -4.66 4.80
C LEU A 203 -9.42 -4.14 3.49
N ALA A 204 -9.31 -4.99 2.47
CA ALA A 204 -8.83 -4.61 1.15
C ALA A 204 -9.74 -3.57 0.48
N SER A 205 -11.06 -3.72 0.57
CA SER A 205 -12.01 -2.72 0.05
C SER A 205 -11.91 -1.39 0.80
N THR A 206 -11.66 -1.46 2.10
CA THR A 206 -11.41 -0.27 2.91
C THR A 206 -10.12 0.43 2.48
N ALA A 207 -9.02 -0.32 2.28
CA ALA A 207 -7.75 0.21 1.79
C ALA A 207 -7.86 0.79 0.37
N ALA A 208 -8.53 0.10 -0.55
CA ALA A 208 -8.77 0.58 -1.91
C ALA A 208 -9.58 1.88 -1.91
N GLY A 209 -10.59 1.99 -1.03
CA GLY A 209 -11.35 3.22 -0.83
C GLY A 209 -10.47 4.40 -0.38
N LEU A 210 -9.54 4.15 0.54
CA LEU A 210 -8.57 5.17 0.98
C LEU A 210 -7.61 5.58 -0.13
N VAL A 211 -7.13 4.63 -0.94
CA VAL A 211 -6.31 4.93 -2.13
C VAL A 211 -7.07 5.83 -3.10
N VAL A 212 -8.33 5.49 -3.43
CA VAL A 212 -9.17 6.32 -4.30
C VAL A 212 -9.38 7.71 -3.71
N GLN A 213 -9.61 7.80 -2.40
CA GLN A 213 -9.77 9.06 -1.69
C GLN A 213 -8.53 9.95 -1.68
N LEU A 214 -7.33 9.38 -1.77
CA LEU A 214 -6.08 10.14 -1.92
C LEU A 214 -5.89 10.69 -3.34
N ILE A 215 -6.46 10.01 -4.34
CA ILE A 215 -6.24 10.31 -5.76
C ILE A 215 -7.34 11.19 -6.34
N THR A 216 -8.59 11.00 -5.91
CA THR A 216 -9.76 11.63 -6.54
C THR A 216 -10.50 12.58 -5.59
N PRO A 217 -11.16 13.63 -6.10
CA PRO A 217 -11.77 14.68 -5.28
C PRO A 217 -13.17 14.33 -4.75
N TRP A 218 -13.54 13.05 -4.74
CA TRP A 218 -14.90 12.58 -4.43
C TRP A 218 -15.36 12.91 -3.01
N PHE A 219 -14.41 13.04 -2.08
CA PHE A 219 -14.66 13.40 -0.69
C PHE A 219 -13.88 14.67 -0.31
N PRO A 220 -14.55 15.84 -0.18
CA PRO A 220 -13.88 17.14 0.00
C PRO A 220 -13.07 17.30 1.29
N SER A 221 -13.30 16.44 2.30
CA SER A 221 -12.71 16.56 3.63
C SER A 221 -11.84 15.34 3.96
N SER A 222 -10.92 15.00 3.05
CA SER A 222 -10.03 13.88 3.29
C SER A 222 -9.22 14.06 4.58
N PRO A 223 -9.30 13.11 5.52
CA PRO A 223 -8.62 13.25 6.78
C PRO A 223 -7.11 13.15 6.55
N GLU A 224 -6.34 13.97 7.26
CA GLU A 224 -4.86 13.97 7.23
C GLU A 224 -4.25 12.62 7.66
N PHE A 225 -5.06 11.77 8.29
CA PHE A 225 -4.69 10.48 8.83
C PHE A 225 -5.95 9.63 9.00
N VAL A 226 -5.84 8.32 8.75
CA VAL A 226 -6.91 7.36 8.99
C VAL A 226 -6.37 6.19 9.80
N TYR A 227 -7.09 5.79 10.83
CA TYR A 227 -6.88 4.51 11.50
C TYR A 227 -8.24 3.88 11.78
N LEU A 228 -8.54 2.85 11.00
CA LEU A 228 -9.74 2.03 11.14
C LEU A 228 -9.37 0.68 11.75
N GLU A 229 -10.25 0.18 12.60
CA GLU A 229 -10.21 -1.18 13.12
C GLU A 229 -11.38 -1.99 12.58
N TYR A 230 -11.16 -3.29 12.44
CA TYR A 230 -12.14 -4.26 12.02
C TYR A 230 -12.39 -5.28 13.12
N ASP A 231 -13.63 -5.35 13.60
CA ASP A 231 -14.14 -6.44 14.42
C ASP A 231 -14.80 -7.46 13.48
N GLY A 232 -14.08 -8.53 13.17
CA GLY A 232 -14.54 -9.53 12.21
C GLY A 232 -15.61 -10.48 12.75
N ASN A 233 -15.73 -10.62 14.07
CA ASN A 233 -16.83 -11.36 14.68
C ASN A 233 -18.16 -10.63 14.54
N LYS A 234 -18.14 -9.30 14.57
CA LYS A 234 -19.35 -8.45 14.40
C LYS A 234 -19.52 -7.91 12.98
N GLY A 235 -18.50 -8.02 12.13
CA GLY A 235 -18.50 -7.46 10.78
C GLY A 235 -18.47 -5.94 10.74
N ILE A 236 -17.81 -5.29 11.71
CA ILE A 236 -17.83 -3.83 11.87
C ILE A 236 -16.46 -3.25 11.54
N VAL A 237 -16.42 -2.25 10.65
CA VAL A 237 -15.27 -1.35 10.47
C VAL A 237 -15.60 -0.01 11.11
N ARG A 238 -14.71 0.49 11.98
CA ARG A 238 -14.93 1.78 12.66
C ARG A 238 -13.61 2.52 12.89
N PRO A 239 -13.63 3.85 13.10
CA PRO A 239 -12.47 4.58 13.57
C PRO A 239 -11.91 3.98 14.86
N HIS A 240 -10.61 3.71 14.88
CA HIS A 240 -9.93 3.22 16.06
C HIS A 240 -9.92 4.28 17.16
N GLY A 241 -10.01 3.87 18.43
CA GLY A 241 -10.12 4.78 19.57
C GLY A 241 -8.98 5.80 19.68
N GLN A 242 -7.79 5.48 19.15
CA GLN A 242 -6.65 6.39 19.13
C GLN A 242 -6.77 7.53 18.12
N MET A 243 -7.64 7.42 17.12
CA MET A 243 -7.72 8.40 16.04
C MET A 243 -8.07 9.81 16.57
N GLY A 244 -8.90 9.90 17.61
CA GLY A 244 -9.20 11.17 18.28
C GLY A 244 -8.00 11.75 19.03
N LEU A 245 -7.14 10.91 19.60
CA LEU A 245 -5.96 11.33 20.37
C LEU A 245 -4.80 11.79 19.47
N LEU A 246 -4.74 11.26 18.25
CA LEU A 246 -3.70 11.54 17.27
C LEU A 246 -4.03 12.71 16.33
N LYS A 247 -5.28 13.19 16.34
CA LYS A 247 -5.71 14.30 15.49
C LYS A 247 -4.86 15.56 15.73
N GLY A 248 -4.28 16.10 14.65
CA GLY A 248 -3.43 17.29 14.69
C GLY A 248 -2.06 17.10 15.35
N ARG A 249 -1.69 15.86 15.74
CA ARG A 249 -0.36 15.58 16.27
C ARG A 249 0.64 15.40 15.13
N LYS A 250 1.77 16.10 15.25
CA LYS A 250 2.96 15.84 14.44
C LYS A 250 3.62 14.54 14.90
N CYS A 251 4.09 13.75 13.95
CA CYS A 251 4.80 12.51 14.22
C CYS A 251 6.20 12.80 14.81
N PRO A 252 6.55 12.27 15.99
CA PRO A 252 7.91 12.39 16.53
C PRO A 252 8.90 11.40 15.90
N HIS A 253 8.42 10.36 15.20
CA HIS A 253 9.26 9.30 14.62
C HIS A 253 9.81 9.65 13.24
N HIS A 254 9.10 10.53 12.51
CA HIS A 254 9.48 11.00 11.17
C HIS A 254 9.28 12.52 11.12
N PRO A 255 10.13 13.29 11.82
CA PRO A 255 10.04 14.74 11.85
C PRO A 255 10.21 15.30 10.43
N ALA A 256 9.50 16.40 10.14
CA ALA A 256 9.49 16.99 8.80
C ALA A 256 10.89 17.45 8.36
N GLU A 257 11.73 17.81 9.32
CA GLU A 257 13.11 18.26 9.14
C GLU A 257 14.06 17.12 8.74
N GLU A 258 13.68 15.87 8.96
CA GLU A 258 14.45 14.66 8.59
C GLU A 258 13.91 14.00 7.31
N THR A 259 12.98 14.66 6.61
CA THR A 259 12.59 14.24 5.27
C THR A 259 13.72 14.61 4.30
N GLY A 260 14.50 13.61 3.90
CA GLY A 260 15.49 13.78 2.83
C GLY A 260 14.81 14.26 1.55
N ASP A 261 15.57 14.91 0.67
CA ASP A 261 15.04 15.21 -0.67
C ASP A 261 14.60 13.87 -1.31
N PRO A 262 13.30 13.64 -1.56
CA PRO A 262 12.81 12.38 -2.09
C PRO A 262 13.39 12.09 -3.49
N LEU A 263 14.04 13.09 -4.10
CA LEU A 263 14.68 13.09 -5.40
C LEU A 263 16.20 12.95 -5.33
N PHE A 264 16.77 12.84 -4.13
CA PHE A 264 18.21 12.69 -3.97
C PHE A 264 18.65 11.35 -4.56
N ASP A 265 19.19 11.42 -5.77
CA ASP A 265 19.87 10.32 -6.44
C ASP A 265 21.36 10.67 -6.56
N ILE A 266 22.19 9.96 -5.79
CA ILE A 266 23.64 10.17 -5.83
C ILE A 266 24.20 9.86 -7.24
N ARG A 267 23.56 9.00 -8.04
CA ARG A 267 23.94 8.75 -9.43
C ARG A 267 23.72 9.98 -10.30
N LYS A 268 22.70 10.81 -10.03
CA LYS A 268 22.51 12.10 -10.71
C LYS A 268 23.54 13.14 -10.24
N HIS A 269 23.98 13.06 -8.99
CA HIS A 269 25.03 13.93 -8.44
C HIS A 269 26.42 13.57 -8.99
N LEU A 270 26.73 12.28 -9.06
CA LEU A 270 27.94 11.73 -9.68
C LEU A 270 27.91 11.93 -11.20
N ALA A 271 26.78 11.72 -11.87
CA ALA A 271 26.60 12.08 -13.27
C ALA A 271 26.74 13.59 -13.50
N ARG A 272 26.43 14.48 -12.53
CA ARG A 272 26.73 15.93 -12.63
C ARG A 272 28.23 16.24 -12.51
N LEU A 273 28.96 15.41 -11.77
CA LEU A 273 30.42 15.48 -11.67
C LEU A 273 31.10 14.87 -12.92
N GLU A 274 30.46 13.90 -13.57
CA GLU A 274 30.98 13.15 -14.72
C GLU A 274 30.50 13.70 -16.09
N SER A 275 29.31 14.28 -16.18
CA SER A 275 28.69 14.74 -17.45
C SER A 275 28.98 16.22 -17.73
N ARG A 276 30.20 16.40 -18.26
CA ARG A 276 30.51 17.43 -19.26
C ARG A 276 30.01 17.04 -20.67
N SER A 277 29.10 16.08 -20.82
CA SER A 277 28.57 15.66 -22.12
C SER A 277 27.16 15.04 -22.01
N LYS A 278 26.26 15.54 -22.87
CA LYS A 278 24.83 15.24 -23.13
C LYS A 278 24.44 13.75 -23.02
N VAL A 279 23.22 13.37 -22.63
CA VAL A 279 21.92 13.53 -23.32
C VAL A 279 20.75 13.50 -22.31
N ALA A 280 19.64 14.20 -22.63
CA ALA A 280 18.43 14.30 -21.81
C ALA A 280 17.41 13.20 -22.12
N GLU A 281 16.92 12.54 -21.08
CA GLU A 281 15.75 11.67 -21.09
C GLU A 281 14.57 12.43 -20.46
N VAL A 282 13.39 12.41 -21.09
CA VAL A 282 12.22 13.16 -20.61
C VAL A 282 11.57 12.37 -19.47
N GLU A 283 11.99 12.67 -18.24
CA GLU A 283 11.50 12.05 -17.01
C GLU A 283 10.08 12.56 -16.68
N ARG A 284 9.07 11.66 -16.64
CA ARG A 284 7.72 12.01 -16.18
C ARG A 284 7.71 12.18 -14.66
N VAL A 285 7.23 13.32 -14.23
CA VAL A 285 7.16 13.80 -12.84
C VAL A 285 5.83 13.29 -12.21
N PRO A 286 5.86 12.55 -11.08
CA PRO A 286 4.66 12.09 -10.34
C PRO A 286 3.63 13.19 -10.06
N LEU A 287 2.34 12.83 -9.95
CA LEU A 287 1.23 13.78 -9.92
C LEU A 287 1.29 14.73 -8.71
N TRP A 288 1.71 14.22 -7.54
CA TRP A 288 1.90 15.02 -6.32
C TRP A 288 2.99 16.08 -6.45
N ARG A 289 3.98 15.88 -7.33
CA ARG A 289 5.01 16.91 -7.61
C ARG A 289 4.46 18.10 -8.39
N ARG A 290 3.30 17.98 -9.05
CA ARG A 290 2.56 19.12 -9.64
C ARG A 290 1.74 19.87 -8.58
N LEU A 291 1.42 19.24 -7.45
CA LEU A 291 0.64 19.84 -6.38
C LEU A 291 1.49 20.61 -5.36
N ILE A 292 2.77 20.26 -5.17
CA ILE A 292 3.69 21.00 -4.28
C ILE A 292 4.02 22.41 -4.80
N SER A 293 3.94 22.68 -6.11
CA SER A 293 4.04 24.07 -6.62
C SER A 293 2.90 24.95 -6.15
N PHE A 294 1.79 24.38 -5.67
CA PHE A 294 0.69 25.12 -5.04
C PHE A 294 1.02 25.46 -3.58
N PHE A 295 1.56 24.51 -2.81
CA PHE A 295 1.90 24.72 -1.39
C PHE A 295 3.11 25.65 -1.14
N ARG A 296 3.94 25.91 -2.17
CA ARG A 296 5.05 26.88 -2.06
C ARG A 296 4.67 28.32 -2.41
N ASN A 297 3.50 28.56 -3.01
CA ASN A 297 3.09 29.91 -3.43
C ASN A 297 2.20 30.65 -2.43
N ASP A 298 1.82 30.03 -1.30
CA ASP A 298 1.09 30.69 -0.20
C ASP A 298 2.00 31.09 0.98
N CYS A 299 3.32 31.14 0.75
CA CYS A 299 4.30 31.72 1.67
C CYS A 299 5.19 32.72 0.91
N SER A 300 4.58 33.82 0.47
CA SER A 300 5.27 35.06 0.10
C SER A 300 4.37 36.26 0.39
#